data_AF-A0AAV6YA08-F1
#
_entry.id   AF-A0AAV6YA08-F1
#
_cell.length_a   1.000
_cell.length_b   1.000
_cell.length_c   1.000
_cell.angle_alpha   90.00
_cell.angle_beta   90.00
_cell.angle_gamma   90.00
#
_symmetry.space_group_name_H-M   'P 1'
#
loop_
_entity.id
_entity.type
_entity.pdbx_description
1 polymer ?
#
loop_
_entity_poly.entity_id
_entity_poly.type
_entity_poly.pdbx_seq_one_letter_code
_entity_poly.pdbx_strand_id
1 'polypeptide(L)'
;MCLCSFEQFCINYCNEKLQQLFIELILRQEQDEYQREGIEWQQIEYFNNQIIVDLVEQPHKGVISILDEACLTVGDVTDTIFLESMNSKLGRHPHYSSRK
;
A
#
# COMPACT_ATOMS: atom_id res chain seq x y z
N MET A 1 6.03 0.10 -8.51
CA MET A 1 5.27 1.36 -8.66
C MET A 1 6.20 2.38 -9.31
N CYS A 2 6.02 2.75 -10.58
CA CYS A 2 6.76 3.87 -11.16
C CYS A 2 6.18 5.16 -10.58
N LEU A 3 6.95 5.85 -9.73
CA LEU A 3 6.61 7.15 -9.17
C LEU A 3 6.78 8.23 -10.25
N CYS A 4 5.76 8.45 -11.08
CA CYS A 4 5.69 9.63 -11.94
C CYS A 4 4.63 10.57 -11.35
N SER A 5 5.06 11.58 -10.58
CA SER A 5 4.25 12.52 -9.77
C SER A 5 3.59 11.92 -8.51
N PHE A 6 3.59 12.72 -7.43
CA PHE A 6 2.88 12.44 -6.17
C PHE A 6 1.38 12.23 -6.40
N GLU A 7 0.79 12.91 -7.38
CA GLU A 7 -0.63 12.77 -7.71
C GLU A 7 -0.96 11.35 -8.19
N GLN A 8 -0.12 10.79 -9.06
CA GLN A 8 -0.31 9.41 -9.54
C GLN A 8 -0.09 8.40 -8.43
N PHE A 9 0.81 8.69 -7.48
CA PHE A 9 0.97 7.89 -6.27
C PHE A 9 -0.33 7.84 -5.46
N CYS A 10 -0.95 8.99 -5.16
CA CYS A 10 -2.22 9.06 -4.45
C CYS A 10 -3.34 8.33 -5.19
N ILE A 11 -3.43 8.48 -6.51
CA ILE A 11 -4.44 7.79 -7.35
C ILE A 11 -4.27 6.27 -7.24
N ASN A 12 -3.04 5.79 -7.43
CA ASN A 12 -2.75 4.36 -7.40
C ASN A 12 -3.00 3.78 -6.00
N TYR A 13 -2.61 4.49 -4.94
CA TYR A 13 -2.88 4.08 -3.57
C TYR A 13 -4.37 3.97 -3.26
N CYS A 14 -5.18 4.96 -3.68
CA CYS A 14 -6.63 4.90 -3.58
C CYS A 14 -7.20 3.69 -4.32
N ASN A 15 -6.73 3.41 -5.54
CA ASN A 15 -7.19 2.27 -6.32
C ASN A 15 -6.86 0.93 -5.64
N GLU A 16 -5.67 0.78 -5.08
CA GLU A 16 -5.26 -0.41 -4.33
C GLU A 16 -6.15 -0.65 -3.09
N LYS A 17 -6.45 0.43 -2.34
CA LYS A 17 -7.38 0.37 -1.20
C LYS A 17 -8.80 -0.02 -1.61
N LEU A 18 -9.30 0.54 -2.71
CA LEU A 18 -10.63 0.21 -3.22
C LEU A 18 -10.71 -1.24 -3.71
N GLN A 19 -9.67 -1.71 -4.40
CA GLN A 19 -9.58 -3.10 -4.84
C GLN A 19 -9.60 -4.05 -3.64
N GLN A 20 -8.84 -3.75 -2.58
CA GLN A 20 -8.82 -4.55 -1.36
C GLN A 20 -10.21 -4.63 -0.71
N LEU A 21 -10.85 -3.47 -0.49
CA LEU A 21 -12.19 -3.41 0.12
C LEU A 21 -13.21 -4.19 -0.71
N PHE A 22 -13.15 -4.06 -2.04
CA PHE A 22 -14.05 -4.77 -2.94
C PHE A 22 -13.90 -6.29 -2.82
N ILE A 23 -12.66 -6.81 -2.83
CA ILE A 23 -12.40 -8.25 -2.69
C ILE A 23 -12.91 -8.76 -1.33
N GLU A 24 -12.63 -8.04 -0.24
CA GLU A 24 -13.09 -8.42 1.09
C GLU A 24 -14.62 -8.50 1.19
N LEU A 25 -15.32 -7.51 0.65
CA LEU A 25 -16.78 -7.47 0.66
C LEU A 25 -17.39 -8.61 -0.15
N ILE A 26 -16.86 -8.88 -1.35
CA ILE A 26 -17.33 -9.98 -2.19
C ILE A 26 -17.09 -11.33 -1.52
N LEU A 27 -15.89 -11.57 -0.99
CA LEU A 27 -15.59 -12.85 -0.31
C LEU A 27 -16.47 -13.06 0.91
N ARG A 28 -16.72 -12.01 1.69
CA ARG A 28 -17.63 -12.07 2.84
C ARG A 28 -19.06 -12.36 2.40
N GLN A 29 -19.52 -11.71 1.33
CA GLN A 29 -20.86 -11.95 0.79
C GLN A 29 -21.04 -13.39 0.32
N GLU A 30 -20.05 -13.95 -0.39
CA GLU A 30 -20.06 -15.34 -0.82
C GLU A 30 -20.03 -16.30 0.37
N GLN A 31 -19.19 -16.04 1.39
CA GLN A 31 -19.17 -16.85 2.62
C GLN A 31 -20.53 -16.88 3.32
N ASP A 32 -21.19 -15.72 3.43
CA ASP A 32 -22.51 -15.60 4.04
C ASP A 32 -23.56 -16.39 3.25
N GLU A 33 -23.50 -16.40 1.92
CA GLU A 33 -24.42 -17.15 1.06
C GLU A 33 -24.19 -18.67 1.17
N TYR A 34 -22.93 -19.13 1.12
CA TYR A 34 -22.59 -20.54 1.31
C TYR A 34 -23.07 -21.06 2.67
N GLN A 35 -22.92 -20.25 3.72
CA GLN A 35 -23.41 -20.60 5.05
C GLN A 35 -24.94 -20.71 5.09
N ARG A 36 -25.67 -19.85 4.38
CA ARG A 36 -27.14 -19.90 4.29
C ARG A 36 -27.62 -21.14 3.54
N GLU A 37 -26.92 -21.51 2.46
CA GLU A 37 -27.25 -22.70 1.67
C GLU A 37 -26.77 -24.01 2.33
N GLY A 38 -25.97 -23.94 3.40
CA GLY A 38 -25.41 -25.10 4.07
C GLY A 38 -24.28 -25.77 3.28
N ILE A 39 -23.62 -25.02 2.40
CA ILE A 39 -22.51 -25.48 1.56
C ILE A 39 -21.19 -25.24 2.29
N GLU A 40 -20.26 -26.19 2.19
CA GLU A 40 -18.92 -26.07 2.77
C GLU A 40 -18.10 -25.00 2.03
N TRP A 41 -17.57 -24.03 2.78
CA TRP A 41 -16.72 -22.98 2.22
C TRP A 41 -15.33 -23.52 1.88
N GLN A 42 -14.86 -23.24 0.67
CA GLN A 42 -13.47 -23.46 0.28
C GLN A 42 -12.70 -22.15 0.30
N GLN A 43 -11.58 -22.12 1.02
CA GLN A 43 -10.71 -20.94 1.04
C GLN A 43 -10.21 -20.61 -0.37
N ILE A 44 -10.46 -19.38 -0.80
CA ILE A 44 -9.97 -18.84 -2.07
C ILE A 44 -8.65 -18.13 -1.79
N GLU A 45 -7.59 -18.57 -2.45
CA GLU A 45 -6.32 -17.84 -2.47
C GLU A 45 -6.43 -16.63 -3.41
N TYR A 46 -6.19 -15.44 -2.89
CA TYR A 46 -6.08 -14.22 -3.67
C TYR A 46 -4.81 -13.47 -3.29
N PHE A 47 -4.30 -12.66 -4.23
CA PHE A 47 -3.11 -11.86 -3.99
C PHE A 47 -3.44 -10.76 -2.96
N ASN A 48 -2.77 -10.82 -1.82
CA ASN A 48 -3.02 -9.90 -0.71
C ASN A 48 -2.25 -8.59 -0.90
N ASN A 49 -2.93 -7.57 -1.44
CA ASN A 49 -2.37 -6.23 -1.63
C ASN A 49 -2.10 -5.48 -0.30
N GLN A 50 -2.45 -6.07 0.85
CA GLN A 50 -2.15 -5.47 2.16
C GLN A 50 -0.66 -5.15 2.30
N ILE A 51 0.24 -5.95 1.72
CA ILE A 51 1.68 -5.67 1.78
C ILE A 51 2.08 -4.37 1.06
N ILE A 52 1.36 -3.99 0.00
CA ILE A 52 1.57 -2.74 -0.74
C ILE A 52 0.94 -1.58 0.02
N VAL A 53 -0.24 -1.81 0.59
CA VAL A 53 -0.93 -0.84 1.44
C VAL A 53 -0.11 -0.52 2.69
N ASP A 54 0.42 -1.52 3.38
CA ASP A 54 1.30 -1.38 4.54
C ASP A 54 2.58 -0.61 4.17
N LEU A 55 3.18 -0.91 3.02
CA LEU A 55 4.34 -0.16 2.52
C LEU A 55 4.05 1.35 2.41
N VAL A 56 2.81 1.73 2.10
CA VAL A 56 2.40 3.13 1.95
C VAL A 56 2.00 3.76 3.28
N GLU A 57 1.16 3.10 4.07
CA GLU A 57 0.47 3.71 5.21
C GLU A 57 1.02 3.33 6.59
N GLN A 58 1.97 2.38 6.67
CA GLN A 58 2.46 1.88 7.96
C GLN A 58 2.97 3.05 8.83
N PRO A 59 2.47 3.20 10.07
CA PRO A 59 2.91 4.27 10.95
C PRO A 59 4.44 4.26 11.14
N HIS A 60 5.07 5.43 11.03
CA HIS A 60 6.52 5.65 11.22
C HIS A 60 7.45 4.95 10.22
N LYS A 61 6.92 4.17 9.28
CA LYS A 61 7.72 3.35 8.35
C LYS A 61 7.28 3.44 6.90
N GLY A 62 6.00 3.72 6.66
CA GLY A 62 5.43 3.80 5.33
C GLY A 62 5.83 5.07 4.59
N VAL A 63 5.64 5.06 3.27
CA VAL A 63 5.97 6.19 2.38
C VAL A 63 5.37 7.51 2.88
N ILE A 64 4.11 7.51 3.36
CA ILE A 64 3.44 8.72 3.85
C ILE A 64 4.11 9.24 5.13
N SER A 65 4.51 8.35 6.05
CA SER A 65 5.21 8.76 7.28
C SER A 65 6.58 9.37 6.98
N ILE A 66 7.30 8.82 6.00
CA ILE A 66 8.59 9.35 5.57
C ILE A 66 8.42 10.72 4.91
N LEU A 67 7.35 10.91 4.15
CA LEU A 67 7.01 12.19 3.53
C LEU A 67 6.66 13.25 4.58
N ASP A 68 5.85 12.88 5.58
CA ASP A 68 5.46 13.78 6.67
C ASP A 68 6.68 14.23 7.50
N GLU A 69 7.57 13.29 7.86
CA GLU A 69 8.85 13.61 8.52
C GLU A 69 9.71 14.57 7.70
N ALA A 70 9.77 14.36 6.38
CA ALA A 70 10.51 15.23 5.47
C ALA A 70 9.91 16.65 5.42
N CYS A 71 8.58 16.79 5.42
CA CYS A 71 7.89 18.08 5.48
C CYS A 71 8.06 18.82 6.82
N LEU A 72 8.22 18.08 7.92
CA LEU A 72 8.43 18.64 9.27
C LEU A 72 9.89 19.02 9.55
N THR A 73 10.83 18.54 8.74
CA THR A 73 12.25 18.81 8.92
C THR A 73 12.57 20.26 8.53
N VAL A 74 13.17 21.01 9.47
CA VAL A 74 13.57 22.41 9.24
C VAL A 74 14.87 22.43 8.41
N GLY A 75 14.77 22.78 7.12
CA GLY A 75 15.91 22.90 6.20
C GLY A 75 15.51 22.76 4.73
N ASP A 76 16.48 22.87 3.81
CA ASP A 76 16.26 22.65 2.37
C ASP A 76 16.09 21.15 2.09
N VAL A 77 14.90 20.63 2.34
CA VAL A 77 14.54 19.26 1.97
C VAL A 77 14.20 19.24 0.49
N THR A 78 15.04 18.56 -0.30
CA THR A 78 14.83 18.33 -1.72
C THR A 78 14.31 16.93 -1.99
N ASP A 79 13.71 16.72 -3.16
CA ASP A 79 13.23 15.40 -3.60
C ASP A 79 14.32 14.32 -3.54
N THR A 80 15.59 14.70 -3.70
CA THR A 80 16.73 13.77 -3.56
C THR A 80 16.92 13.29 -2.13
N ILE A 81 16.77 14.16 -1.13
CA ILE A 81 16.88 13.80 0.30
C ILE A 81 15.71 12.89 0.71
N PHE A 82 14.52 13.17 0.19
CA PHE A 82 13.36 12.31 0.36
C PHE A 82 13.57 10.92 -0.27
N LEU A 83 14.09 10.87 -1.49
CA LEU A 83 14.42 9.61 -2.19
C LEU A 83 15.48 8.79 -1.43
N GLU A 84 16.53 9.42 -0.91
CA GLU A 84 17.55 8.76 -0.09
C GLU A 84 16.96 8.19 1.20
N SER A 85 16.07 8.92 1.86
CA SER A 85 15.36 8.46 3.06
C SER A 85 14.48 7.24 2.77
N MET A 86 13.76 7.26 1.65
CA MET A 86 12.99 6.10 1.19
C MET A 86 13.88 4.91 0.84
N ASN A 87 15.00 5.12 0.14
CA ASN A 87 15.94 4.05 -0.19
C ASN A 87 16.54 3.40 1.06
N SER A 88 16.85 4.20 2.08
CA SER A 88 17.38 3.72 3.36
C SER A 88 16.35 2.89 4.13
N LYS A 89 15.11 3.38 4.25
CA LYS A 89 14.06 2.76 5.07
C LYS A 89 13.32 1.61 4.36
N LEU A 90 13.10 1.72 3.05
CA LEU A 90 12.27 0.81 2.26
C LEU A 90 13.06 -0.07 1.28
N GLY A 91 14.37 0.14 1.12
CA GLY A 91 15.21 -0.55 0.13
C GLY A 91 15.25 -2.08 0.22
N ARG A 92 14.83 -2.67 1.36
CA ARG A 92 14.74 -4.12 1.56
C ARG A 92 13.33 -4.68 1.31
N HIS A 93 12.34 -3.84 1.07
CA HIS A 93 10.97 -4.28 0.90
C HIS A 93 10.76 -4.89 -0.49
N PRO A 94 10.19 -6.10 -0.61
CA PRO A 94 10.09 -6.83 -1.88
C PRO A 94 9.27 -6.10 -2.97
N HIS A 95 8.39 -5.19 -2.56
CA HIS A 95 7.56 -4.38 -3.46
C HIS A 95 8.07 -2.93 -3.64
N TYR A 96 9.22 -2.58 -3.04
CA TYR A 96 9.87 -1.30 -3.24
C TYR A 96 11.01 -1.41 -4.25
N SER A 97 11.06 -0.48 -5.19
CA SER A 97 12.17 -0.36 -6.14
C SER A 97 12.35 1.10 -6.51
N SER A 98 13.60 1.56 -6.49
CA SER A 98 14.01 2.89 -6.95
C SER A 98 14.82 2.76 -8.24
N ARG A 99 14.55 3.60 -9.24
CA ARG A 99 15.48 3.80 -10.36
C ARG A 99 16.40 4.98 -10.02
N LYS A 100 17.71 4.78 -10.20
CA LYS A 100 18.69 5.87 -10.19
C LYS A 100 18.54 6.75 -11.41
#